data_AF-W2CU69-F1
#
_entry.id   AF-W2CU69-F1
#
_cell.length_a   1.000
_cell.length_b   1.000
_cell.length_c   1.000
_cell.angle_alpha   90.00
_cell.angle_beta   90.00
_cell.angle_gamma   90.00
#
_symmetry.space_group_name_H-M   'P 1'
#
loop_
_entity.id
_entity.type
_entity.pdbx_description
1 polymer ?
#
loop_
_entity_poly.entity_id
_entity_poly.type
_entity_poly.pdbx_seq_one_letter_code
_entity_poly.pdbx_strand_id
1 'polypeptide(L)'
;MILYFNLTKLRLMNFYQVMTNVQLFLSQEDLETLKLKDAAKVFDEKYKAFDAAVQPMRGDVDTKELNKLDERRDKALIGLYGHVRVFTGFPEEAKATAAQQLQAVLLKYDKAPQTKPLREETAIVSNVVSDLEVADAKAKLTLIGADKWLDELKDANKKFEAAYNARTQRNMDLVGQTKEKRIALDDEYRRLAHTINALATLGGEAPYKRLMSSINADIQQALLAERPETKKKEPKEPKEPKQPKEPKEPKTPKDPKEPKQPDTPKD
;
A
#
# COMPACT_ATOMS: atom_id res chain seq x y z
N MET A 1 -12.80 16.28 33.50
CA MET A 1 -13.55 15.47 32.49
C MET A 1 -12.65 15.10 31.31
N ILE A 2 -12.80 13.89 30.77
CA ILE A 2 -12.23 13.45 29.48
C ILE A 2 -13.00 14.13 28.33
N LEU A 3 -12.27 14.66 27.35
CA LEU A 3 -12.80 15.52 26.28
C LEU A 3 -12.77 14.86 24.89
N TYR A 4 -11.88 13.88 24.69
CA TYR A 4 -11.64 13.29 23.38
C TYR A 4 -12.19 11.87 23.29
N PHE A 5 -13.31 11.69 22.60
CA PHE A 5 -13.97 10.39 22.46
C PHE A 5 -13.81 9.79 21.07
N ASN A 6 -13.46 10.59 20.06
CA ASN A 6 -13.38 10.14 18.68
C ASN A 6 -11.93 10.07 18.21
N LEU A 7 -11.38 8.85 18.15
CA LEU A 7 -10.00 8.59 17.75
C LEU A 7 -9.88 8.02 16.34
N THR A 8 -10.96 8.09 15.54
CA THR A 8 -10.98 7.61 14.14
C THR A 8 -9.93 8.27 13.25
N LYS A 9 -9.54 9.51 13.58
CA LYS A 9 -8.53 10.29 12.83
C LYS A 9 -7.09 9.87 13.12
N LEU A 10 -6.83 9.10 14.18
CA LEU A 10 -5.49 8.60 14.47
C LEU A 10 -5.10 7.53 13.44
N ARG A 11 -3.85 7.56 12.96
CA ARG A 11 -3.28 6.42 12.22
C ARG A 11 -3.11 5.24 13.16
N LEU A 12 -3.05 4.03 12.58
CA LEU A 12 -3.03 2.77 13.33
C LEU A 12 -2.01 2.77 14.48
N MET A 13 -0.78 3.21 14.21
CA MET A 13 0.29 3.18 15.21
C MET A 13 0.13 4.24 16.30
N ASN A 14 -0.37 5.44 15.98
CA ASN A 14 -0.68 6.44 17.00
C ASN A 14 -1.87 6.03 17.86
N PHE A 15 -2.91 5.43 17.25
CA PHE A 15 -4.01 4.83 17.99
C PHE A 15 -3.52 3.73 18.94
N TYR A 16 -2.66 2.83 18.45
CA TYR A 16 -2.04 1.78 19.25
C TYR A 16 -1.28 2.36 20.45
N GLN A 17 -0.48 3.41 20.24
CA GLN A 17 0.28 4.04 21.32
C GLN A 17 -0.64 4.69 22.36
N VAL A 18 -1.68 5.40 21.93
CA VAL A 18 -2.66 5.99 22.85
C VAL A 18 -3.35 4.92 23.69
N MET A 19 -3.80 3.83 23.08
CA MET A 19 -4.46 2.74 23.83
C MET A 19 -3.51 2.06 24.82
N THR A 20 -2.24 1.91 24.46
CA THR A 20 -1.19 1.42 25.35
C THR A 20 -1.01 2.35 26.55
N ASN A 21 -1.00 3.67 26.32
CA ASN A 21 -0.88 4.66 27.37
C ASN A 21 -2.12 4.70 28.27
N VAL A 22 -3.33 4.56 27.71
CA VAL A 22 -4.57 4.43 28.50
C VAL A 22 -4.52 3.21 29.43
N GLN A 23 -4.07 2.05 28.93
CA GLN A 23 -3.87 0.85 29.76
C GLN A 23 -2.86 1.12 30.89
N LEU A 24 -1.74 1.78 30.57
CA LEU A 24 -0.74 2.18 31.55
C LEU A 24 -1.32 3.13 32.61
N PHE A 25 -2.08 4.15 32.21
CA PHE A 25 -2.68 5.11 33.16
C PHE A 25 -3.67 4.42 34.09
N LEU A 26 -4.52 3.52 33.58
CA LEU A 26 -5.41 2.72 34.42
C LEU A 26 -4.64 1.87 35.44
N SER A 27 -3.51 1.29 35.05
CA SER A 27 -2.68 0.46 35.94
C SER A 27 -2.01 1.23 37.08
N GLN A 28 -1.92 2.56 36.97
CA GLN A 28 -1.33 3.43 37.99
C GLN A 28 -2.33 3.91 39.04
N GLU A 29 -3.62 3.65 38.84
CA GLU A 29 -4.70 4.11 39.72
C GLU A 29 -5.22 2.99 40.62
N ASP A 30 -5.80 3.34 41.77
CA ASP A 30 -6.55 2.40 42.59
C ASP A 30 -7.93 2.16 41.98
N LEU A 31 -8.01 1.16 41.10
CA LEU A 31 -9.23 0.82 40.37
C LEU A 31 -10.39 0.36 41.27
N GLU A 32 -10.12 -0.11 42.50
CA GLU A 32 -11.18 -0.47 43.44
C GLU A 32 -11.84 0.78 44.00
N THR A 33 -11.01 1.68 44.56
CA THR A 33 -11.47 2.94 45.12
C THR A 33 -12.17 3.80 44.06
N LEU A 34 -11.66 3.77 42.82
CA LEU A 34 -12.26 4.49 41.70
C LEU A 34 -13.46 3.78 41.06
N LYS A 35 -13.82 2.56 41.49
CA LYS A 35 -14.91 1.74 40.90
C LYS A 35 -14.74 1.48 39.40
N LEU A 36 -13.50 1.29 38.96
CA LEU A 36 -13.13 1.10 37.56
C LEU A 36 -12.68 -0.32 37.20
N LYS A 37 -12.62 -1.26 38.16
CA LYS A 37 -12.11 -2.63 37.91
C LYS A 37 -12.76 -3.31 36.70
N ASP A 38 -14.09 -3.32 36.63
CA ASP A 38 -14.80 -4.00 35.54
C ASP A 38 -14.55 -3.32 34.19
N ALA A 39 -14.63 -1.99 34.14
CA ALA A 39 -14.38 -1.22 32.93
C ALA A 39 -12.93 -1.38 32.43
N ALA A 40 -11.96 -1.37 33.36
CA ALA A 40 -10.55 -1.57 33.04
C ALA A 40 -10.27 -2.99 32.53
N LYS A 41 -10.93 -4.01 33.09
CA LYS A 41 -10.82 -5.40 32.63
C LYS A 41 -11.34 -5.56 31.20
N VAL A 42 -12.53 -5.05 30.89
CA VAL A 42 -13.10 -5.14 29.54
C VAL A 42 -12.22 -4.39 28.53
N PHE A 43 -11.71 -3.20 28.90
CA PHE A 43 -10.76 -2.46 28.07
C PHE A 43 -9.48 -3.27 27.80
N ASP A 44 -8.89 -3.89 28.83
CA ASP A 44 -7.68 -4.71 28.72
C ASP A 44 -7.88 -5.92 27.78
N GLU A 45 -9.03 -6.59 27.86
CA GLU A 45 -9.38 -7.70 26.96
C GLU A 45 -9.45 -7.24 25.49
N LYS A 46 -10.07 -6.09 25.22
CA LYS A 46 -10.12 -5.51 23.86
C LYS A 46 -8.74 -5.04 23.39
N TYR A 47 -7.95 -4.45 24.28
CA TYR A 47 -6.59 -4.02 23.99
C TYR A 47 -5.71 -5.21 23.59
N LYS A 48 -5.70 -6.29 24.37
CA LYS A 48 -4.92 -7.51 24.07
C LYS A 48 -5.34 -8.14 22.74
N ALA A 49 -6.63 -8.18 22.44
CA ALA A 49 -7.12 -8.66 21.14
C ALA A 49 -6.64 -7.80 19.97
N PHE A 50 -6.59 -6.48 20.15
CA PHE A 50 -6.07 -5.55 19.14
C PHE A 50 -4.55 -5.65 18.99
N ASP A 51 -3.80 -5.74 20.09
CA ASP A 51 -2.35 -5.92 20.07
C ASP A 51 -1.97 -7.19 19.29
N ALA A 52 -2.59 -8.32 19.63
CA ALA A 52 -2.38 -9.58 18.94
C ALA A 52 -2.68 -9.51 17.43
N ALA A 53 -3.67 -8.71 17.01
CA ALA A 53 -3.99 -8.51 15.59
C ALA A 53 -2.94 -7.65 14.84
N VAL A 54 -2.28 -6.72 15.54
CA VAL A 54 -1.26 -5.83 14.95
C VAL A 54 0.11 -6.52 14.84
N GLN A 55 0.46 -7.44 15.75
CA GLN A 55 1.78 -8.09 15.77
C GLN A 55 2.20 -8.73 14.42
N PRO A 56 1.34 -9.51 13.72
CA PRO A 56 1.72 -10.14 12.45
C PRO A 56 1.98 -9.14 11.33
N MET A 57 1.43 -7.93 11.40
CA MET A 57 1.68 -6.87 10.40
C MET A 57 3.13 -6.34 10.44
N ARG A 58 3.90 -6.71 11.47
CA ARG A 58 5.30 -6.29 11.68
C ARG A 58 6.33 -7.29 11.13
N GLY A 59 5.89 -8.42 10.56
CA GLY A 59 6.76 -9.55 10.23
C GLY A 59 7.24 -9.63 8.77
N ASP A 60 8.51 -10.02 8.60
CA ASP A 60 9.20 -10.24 7.31
C ASP A 60 9.33 -11.72 6.90
N VAL A 61 8.81 -12.66 7.70
CA VAL A 61 9.10 -14.11 7.57
C VAL A 61 8.63 -14.66 6.22
N ASP A 62 7.42 -14.28 5.79
CA ASP A 62 6.84 -14.70 4.50
C ASP A 62 7.64 -14.17 3.30
N THR A 63 8.34 -13.05 3.45
CA THR A 63 9.13 -12.43 2.39
C THR A 63 10.34 -13.29 2.06
N LYS A 64 11.01 -13.89 3.06
CA LYS A 64 12.21 -14.71 2.85
C LYS A 64 11.89 -16.00 2.09
N GLU A 65 10.83 -16.69 2.47
CA GLU A 65 10.43 -17.94 1.79
C GLU A 65 9.93 -17.67 0.38
N LEU A 66 9.19 -16.57 0.17
CA LEU A 66 8.75 -16.19 -1.17
C LEU A 66 9.94 -15.85 -2.08
N ASN A 67 10.95 -15.13 -1.58
CA ASN A 67 12.16 -14.83 -2.35
C ASN A 67 12.93 -16.11 -2.74
N LYS A 68 12.99 -17.13 -1.88
CA LYS A 68 13.62 -18.41 -2.25
C LYS A 68 12.86 -19.12 -3.37
N LEU A 69 11.53 -19.10 -3.33
CA LEU A 69 10.69 -19.67 -4.39
C LEU A 69 10.86 -18.90 -5.71
N ASP A 70 10.99 -17.58 -5.61
CA ASP A 70 11.27 -16.68 -6.72
C ASP A 70 12.62 -17.00 -7.37
N GLU A 71 13.69 -17.04 -6.57
CA GLU A 71 15.03 -17.40 -7.03
C GLU A 71 15.07 -18.79 -7.70
N ARG A 72 14.29 -19.75 -7.21
CA ARG A 72 14.17 -21.08 -7.82
C ARG A 72 13.51 -20.99 -9.19
N ARG A 73 12.43 -20.23 -9.31
CA ARG A 73 11.74 -19.97 -10.58
C ARG A 73 12.67 -19.27 -11.57
N ASP A 74 13.35 -18.22 -11.14
CA ASP A 74 14.30 -17.46 -11.96
C ASP A 74 15.42 -18.36 -12.49
N LYS A 75 16.01 -19.19 -11.62
CA LYS A 75 17.06 -20.15 -12.03
C LYS A 75 16.54 -21.13 -13.08
N ALA A 76 15.32 -21.63 -12.92
CA ALA A 76 14.72 -22.54 -13.90
C ALA A 76 14.47 -21.84 -15.25
N LEU A 77 13.95 -20.61 -15.21
CA LEU A 77 13.66 -19.81 -16.40
C LEU A 77 14.95 -19.43 -17.15
N ILE A 78 15.94 -18.90 -16.43
CA ILE A 78 17.26 -18.56 -16.98
C ILE A 78 17.95 -19.81 -17.53
N GLY A 79 17.86 -20.93 -16.81
CA GLY A 79 18.39 -22.22 -17.22
C GLY A 79 17.78 -22.70 -18.54
N LEU A 80 16.46 -22.62 -18.68
CA LEU A 80 15.73 -22.96 -19.90
C LEU A 80 16.16 -22.07 -21.08
N TYR A 81 16.13 -20.74 -20.91
CA TYR A 81 16.55 -19.78 -21.95
C TYR A 81 18.01 -20.01 -22.36
N GLY A 82 18.89 -20.24 -21.38
CA GLY A 82 20.29 -20.51 -21.59
C GLY A 82 20.52 -21.81 -22.37
N HIS A 83 19.84 -22.90 -21.99
CA HIS A 83 19.91 -24.18 -22.66
C HIS A 83 19.49 -24.04 -24.13
N VAL A 84 18.30 -23.49 -24.39
CA VAL A 84 17.80 -23.26 -25.75
C VAL A 84 18.77 -22.41 -26.55
N ARG A 85 19.31 -21.33 -25.97
CA ARG A 85 20.24 -20.42 -26.65
C ARG A 85 21.54 -21.12 -27.07
N VAL A 86 22.11 -21.98 -26.24
CA VAL A 86 23.36 -22.69 -26.57
C VAL A 86 23.16 -23.67 -27.73
N PHE A 87 21.98 -24.27 -27.84
CA PHE A 87 21.70 -25.24 -28.89
C PHE A 87 21.41 -24.64 -30.27
N THR A 88 21.17 -23.33 -30.40
CA THR A 88 20.85 -22.71 -31.71
C THR A 88 21.99 -22.77 -32.73
N GLY A 89 23.23 -22.98 -32.28
CA GLY A 89 24.41 -23.21 -33.10
C GLY A 89 25.03 -24.60 -32.91
N PHE A 90 24.24 -25.58 -32.46
CA PHE A 90 24.73 -26.93 -32.20
C PHE A 90 25.14 -27.65 -33.50
N PRO A 91 26.19 -28.51 -33.51
CA PRO A 91 26.66 -29.15 -34.73
C PRO A 91 25.65 -30.08 -35.42
N GLU A 92 24.71 -30.66 -34.66
CA GLU A 92 23.62 -31.45 -35.23
C GLU A 92 22.49 -30.52 -35.70
N GLU A 93 22.33 -30.39 -37.02
CA GLU A 93 21.39 -29.45 -37.66
C GLU A 93 19.96 -29.57 -37.13
N ALA A 94 19.45 -30.79 -36.96
CA ALA A 94 18.10 -31.02 -36.44
C ALA A 94 17.89 -30.42 -35.04
N LYS A 95 18.90 -30.51 -34.15
CA LYS A 95 18.86 -29.93 -32.80
C LYS A 95 18.97 -28.40 -32.86
N ALA A 96 19.80 -27.88 -33.76
CA ALA A 96 19.95 -26.44 -33.96
C ALA A 96 18.65 -25.79 -34.46
N THR A 97 18.01 -26.37 -35.47
CA THR A 97 16.71 -25.90 -35.99
C THR A 97 15.62 -25.96 -34.91
N ALA A 98 15.55 -27.05 -34.15
CA ALA A 98 14.61 -27.18 -33.04
C ALA A 98 14.81 -26.08 -31.98
N ALA A 99 16.07 -25.81 -31.59
CA ALA A 99 16.41 -24.75 -30.65
C ALA A 99 16.10 -23.34 -31.17
N GLN A 100 16.34 -23.06 -32.46
CA GLN A 100 16.00 -21.77 -33.07
C GLN A 100 14.49 -21.51 -33.03
N GLN A 101 13.68 -22.54 -33.31
CA GLN A 101 12.23 -22.45 -33.23
C GLN A 101 11.75 -22.24 -31.78
N LEU A 102 12.30 -22.97 -30.81
CA LEU A 102 12.03 -22.76 -29.39
C LEU A 102 12.44 -21.36 -28.93
N GLN A 103 13.61 -20.87 -29.37
CA GLN A 103 14.08 -19.53 -29.05
C GLN A 103 13.11 -18.47 -29.57
N ALA A 104 12.58 -18.63 -30.78
CA ALA A 104 11.58 -17.72 -31.32
C ALA A 104 10.28 -17.72 -30.49
N VAL A 105 9.87 -18.85 -29.91
CA VAL A 105 8.74 -18.91 -28.96
C VAL A 105 9.07 -18.13 -27.69
N LEU A 106 10.20 -18.42 -27.06
CA LEU A 106 10.63 -17.78 -25.81
C LEU A 106 10.78 -16.26 -25.95
N LEU A 107 11.33 -15.77 -27.07
CA LEU A 107 11.56 -14.34 -27.29
C LEU A 107 10.28 -13.52 -27.48
N LYS A 108 9.12 -14.16 -27.73
CA LYS A 108 7.82 -13.46 -27.70
C LYS A 108 7.49 -12.92 -26.30
N TYR A 109 8.05 -13.55 -25.27
CA TYR A 109 7.77 -13.27 -23.86
C TYR A 109 8.77 -12.33 -23.19
N ASP A 110 9.66 -11.68 -23.95
CA ASP A 110 10.84 -10.89 -23.50
C ASP A 110 12.14 -11.72 -23.43
N LYS A 111 13.28 -11.01 -23.42
CA LYS A 111 14.62 -11.58 -23.29
C LYS A 111 14.97 -11.91 -21.83
N ALA A 112 14.34 -11.22 -20.88
CA ALA A 112 14.57 -11.39 -19.45
C ALA A 112 13.25 -11.26 -18.64
N PRO A 113 12.31 -12.21 -18.78
CA PRO A 113 11.02 -12.12 -18.09
C PRO A 113 11.13 -12.08 -16.56
N GLN A 114 12.20 -12.65 -15.98
CA GLN A 114 12.50 -12.61 -14.55
C GLN A 114 12.73 -11.20 -13.98
N THR A 115 12.88 -10.19 -14.84
CA THR A 115 13.04 -8.79 -14.40
C THR A 115 11.71 -8.06 -14.26
N LYS A 116 10.60 -8.69 -14.65
CA LYS A 116 9.26 -8.11 -14.55
C LYS A 116 8.76 -8.14 -13.10
N PRO A 117 7.76 -7.33 -12.74
CA PRO A 117 7.08 -7.46 -11.46
C PRO A 117 6.53 -8.87 -11.26
N LEU A 118 6.62 -9.41 -10.04
CA LEU A 118 6.28 -10.81 -9.70
C LEU A 118 4.96 -11.33 -10.29
N ARG A 119 3.90 -10.49 -10.32
CA ARG A 119 2.59 -10.87 -10.88
C ARG A 119 2.62 -11.00 -12.39
N GLU A 120 3.31 -10.08 -13.06
CA GLU A 120 3.49 -10.09 -14.51
C GLU A 120 4.38 -11.27 -14.90
N GLU A 121 5.49 -11.48 -14.20
CA GLU A 121 6.36 -12.62 -14.41
C GLU A 121 5.61 -13.95 -14.25
N THR A 122 4.81 -14.11 -13.19
CA THR A 122 4.01 -15.33 -12.98
C THR A 122 3.11 -15.63 -14.19
N ALA A 123 2.44 -14.60 -14.73
CA ALA A 123 1.60 -14.75 -15.92
C ALA A 123 2.42 -15.11 -17.16
N ILE A 124 3.57 -14.46 -17.35
CA ILE A 124 4.49 -14.77 -18.46
C ILE A 124 4.98 -16.21 -18.37
N VAL A 125 5.46 -16.65 -17.20
CA VAL A 125 5.97 -18.01 -17.00
C VAL A 125 4.87 -19.05 -17.23
N SER A 126 3.65 -18.80 -16.77
CA SER A 126 2.51 -19.69 -17.06
C SER A 126 2.23 -19.82 -18.56
N ASN A 127 2.31 -18.73 -19.31
CA ASN A 127 2.13 -18.75 -20.76
C ASN A 127 3.30 -19.45 -21.48
N VAL A 128 4.55 -19.21 -21.04
CA VAL A 128 5.74 -19.93 -21.54
C VAL A 128 5.58 -21.43 -21.32
N VAL A 129 5.19 -21.87 -20.12
CA VAL A 129 4.96 -23.29 -19.84
C VAL A 129 3.87 -23.85 -20.76
N SER A 130 2.75 -23.15 -20.90
CA SER A 130 1.65 -23.59 -21.78
C SER A 130 2.10 -23.77 -23.24
N ASP A 131 2.83 -22.81 -23.80
CA ASP A 131 3.32 -22.88 -25.18
C ASP A 131 4.35 -23.99 -25.39
N LEU A 132 5.16 -24.27 -24.37
CA LEU A 132 6.18 -25.33 -24.40
C LEU A 132 5.62 -26.73 -24.13
N GLU A 133 4.43 -26.83 -23.55
CA GLU A 133 3.71 -28.10 -23.38
C GLU A 133 2.97 -28.56 -24.64
N VAL A 134 2.82 -27.68 -25.64
CA VAL A 134 2.31 -28.07 -26.97
C VAL A 134 3.19 -29.16 -27.56
N ALA A 135 2.57 -30.20 -28.11
CA ALA A 135 3.25 -31.44 -28.52
C ALA A 135 4.50 -31.21 -29.40
N ASP A 136 4.42 -30.28 -30.35
CA ASP A 136 5.53 -29.91 -31.23
C ASP A 136 6.69 -29.22 -30.50
N ALA A 137 6.40 -28.27 -29.61
CA ALA A 137 7.42 -27.60 -28.80
C ALA A 137 8.05 -28.58 -27.79
N LYS A 138 7.24 -29.45 -27.19
CA LYS A 138 7.69 -30.48 -26.26
C LYS A 138 8.63 -31.48 -26.94
N ALA A 139 8.31 -31.94 -28.14
CA ALA A 139 9.20 -32.82 -28.92
C ALA A 139 10.56 -32.15 -29.20
N LYS A 140 10.58 -30.84 -29.47
CA LYS A 140 11.82 -30.07 -29.66
C LYS A 140 12.62 -29.93 -28.39
N LEU A 141 11.96 -29.74 -27.24
CA LEU A 141 12.62 -29.72 -25.93
C LEU A 141 13.28 -31.07 -25.63
N THR A 142 12.59 -32.18 -25.91
CA THR A 142 13.16 -33.53 -25.77
C THR A 142 14.35 -33.74 -26.70
N LEU A 143 14.27 -33.26 -27.93
CA LEU A 143 15.35 -33.39 -28.92
C LEU A 143 16.65 -32.69 -28.48
N ILE A 144 16.55 -31.56 -27.76
CA ILE A 144 17.71 -30.85 -27.22
C ILE A 144 18.04 -31.25 -25.77
N GLY A 145 17.21 -32.06 -25.11
CA GLY A 145 17.43 -32.52 -23.72
C GLY A 145 17.07 -31.47 -22.66
N ALA A 146 16.11 -30.60 -22.93
CA ALA A 146 15.70 -29.51 -22.04
C ALA A 146 14.45 -29.80 -21.20
N ASP A 147 13.89 -31.02 -21.23
CA ASP A 147 12.62 -31.37 -20.55
C ASP A 147 12.64 -31.03 -19.05
N LYS A 148 13.76 -31.34 -18.38
CA LYS A 148 13.93 -31.10 -16.95
C LYS A 148 13.82 -29.62 -16.58
N TRP A 149 14.21 -28.72 -17.49
CA TRP A 149 14.05 -27.28 -17.25
C TRP A 149 12.60 -26.85 -17.30
N LEU A 150 11.82 -27.40 -18.24
CA LEU A 150 10.37 -27.14 -18.32
C LEU A 150 9.64 -27.68 -17.08
N ASP A 151 9.95 -28.90 -16.66
CA ASP A 151 9.35 -29.52 -15.47
C ASP A 151 9.65 -28.71 -14.19
N GLU A 152 10.91 -28.30 -14.01
CA GLU A 152 11.35 -27.49 -12.88
C GLU A 152 10.69 -26.10 -12.90
N LEU A 153 10.62 -25.44 -14.07
CA LEU A 153 9.97 -24.14 -14.21
C LEU A 153 8.48 -24.22 -13.87
N LYS A 154 7.80 -25.27 -14.33
CA LYS A 154 6.38 -25.52 -14.04
C LYS A 154 6.13 -25.70 -12.54
N ASP A 155 6.92 -26.56 -11.88
CA ASP A 155 6.78 -26.80 -10.44
C ASP A 155 7.15 -25.56 -9.61
N ALA A 156 8.24 -24.87 -9.96
CA ALA A 156 8.67 -23.66 -9.28
C ALA A 156 7.62 -22.54 -9.39
N ASN A 157 7.07 -22.29 -10.58
CA ASN A 157 6.03 -21.27 -10.78
C ASN A 157 4.77 -21.60 -9.99
N LYS A 158 4.31 -22.86 -10.00
CA LYS A 158 3.12 -23.29 -9.24
C LYS A 158 3.31 -23.09 -7.73
N LYS A 159 4.48 -23.44 -7.19
CA LYS A 159 4.78 -23.25 -5.76
C LYS A 159 4.89 -21.77 -5.40
N PHE A 160 5.54 -20.97 -6.24
CA PHE A 160 5.60 -19.53 -6.06
C PHE A 160 4.21 -18.90 -6.04
N GLU A 161 3.38 -19.19 -7.06
CA GLU A 161 2.03 -18.62 -7.18
C GLU A 161 1.15 -18.99 -5.98
N ALA A 162 1.19 -20.26 -5.53
CA ALA A 162 0.48 -20.70 -4.34
C ALA A 162 0.92 -19.93 -3.08
N ALA A 163 2.23 -19.76 -2.86
CA ALA A 163 2.76 -19.02 -1.73
C ALA A 163 2.42 -17.52 -1.81
N TYR A 164 2.52 -16.93 -3.00
CA TYR A 164 2.17 -15.52 -3.26
C TYR A 164 0.70 -15.23 -2.97
N ASN A 165 -0.19 -16.10 -3.45
CA ASN A 165 -1.64 -15.97 -3.23
C ASN A 165 -2.01 -16.16 -1.76
N ALA A 166 -1.41 -17.17 -1.10
CA ALA A 166 -1.62 -17.39 0.33
C ALA A 166 -1.17 -16.18 1.17
N ARG A 167 -0.03 -15.56 0.83
CA ARG A 167 0.43 -14.31 1.47
C ARG A 167 -0.55 -13.16 1.23
N THR A 168 -1.02 -13.00 -0.01
CA THR A 168 -2.00 -11.95 -0.35
C THR A 168 -3.27 -12.11 0.46
N GLN A 169 -3.82 -13.32 0.55
CA GLN A 169 -5.02 -13.61 1.34
C GLN A 169 -4.79 -13.34 2.84
N ARG A 170 -3.71 -13.87 3.41
CA ARG A 170 -3.36 -13.59 4.82
C ARG A 170 -3.25 -12.10 5.11
N ASN A 171 -2.61 -11.33 4.22
CA ASN A 171 -2.48 -9.89 4.40
C ASN A 171 -3.85 -9.19 4.37
N MET A 172 -4.76 -9.60 3.48
CA MET A 172 -6.13 -9.08 3.48
C MET A 172 -6.86 -9.43 4.79
N ASP A 173 -6.75 -10.67 5.25
CA ASP A 173 -7.39 -11.13 6.48
C ASP A 173 -6.84 -10.39 7.70
N LEU A 174 -5.53 -10.18 7.78
CA LEU A 174 -4.87 -9.40 8.84
C LEU A 174 -5.34 -7.95 8.88
N VAL A 175 -5.46 -7.30 7.71
CA VAL A 175 -5.98 -5.93 7.62
C VAL A 175 -7.45 -5.88 8.09
N GLY A 176 -8.27 -6.85 7.68
CA GLY A 176 -9.66 -6.98 8.10
C GLY A 176 -9.80 -7.18 9.61
N GLN A 177 -9.09 -8.15 10.17
CA GLN A 177 -9.08 -8.44 11.61
C GLN A 177 -8.59 -7.24 12.43
N THR A 178 -7.48 -6.59 12.01
CA THR A 178 -6.95 -5.41 12.68
C THR A 178 -7.96 -4.27 12.68
N LYS A 179 -8.66 -4.05 11.56
CA LYS A 179 -9.73 -3.03 11.46
C LYS A 179 -10.88 -3.35 12.41
N GLU A 180 -11.34 -4.60 12.45
CA GLU A 180 -12.41 -5.03 13.36
C GLU A 180 -12.03 -4.83 14.83
N LYS A 181 -10.83 -5.30 15.24
CA LYS A 181 -10.36 -5.16 16.62
C LYS A 181 -10.09 -3.70 16.99
N ARG A 182 -9.65 -2.87 16.05
CA ARG A 182 -9.51 -1.43 16.24
C ARG A 182 -10.86 -0.79 16.56
N ILE A 183 -11.91 -1.10 15.80
CA ILE A 183 -13.25 -0.55 16.02
C ILE A 183 -13.76 -0.98 17.40
N ALA A 184 -13.63 -2.27 17.73
CA ALA A 184 -14.04 -2.79 19.03
C ALA A 184 -13.33 -2.10 20.21
N LEU A 185 -12.03 -1.79 20.05
CA LEU A 185 -11.26 -1.08 21.06
C LEU A 185 -11.59 0.42 21.12
N ASP A 186 -11.85 1.10 19.98
CA ASP A 186 -12.29 2.50 19.96
C ASP A 186 -13.65 2.66 20.67
N ASP A 187 -14.59 1.75 20.40
CA ASP A 187 -15.89 1.72 21.06
C ASP A 187 -15.75 1.47 22.56
N GLU A 188 -14.82 0.59 22.96
CA GLU A 188 -14.58 0.32 24.38
C GLU A 188 -13.89 1.48 25.08
N TYR A 189 -12.94 2.14 24.42
CA TYR A 189 -12.34 3.37 24.92
C TYR A 189 -13.41 4.45 25.18
N ARG A 190 -14.38 4.61 24.27
CA ARG A 190 -15.49 5.55 24.47
C ARG A 190 -16.32 5.20 25.70
N ARG A 191 -16.68 3.91 25.86
CA ARG A 191 -17.43 3.44 27.03
C ARG A 191 -16.66 3.67 28.34
N LEU A 192 -15.36 3.37 28.34
CA LEU A 192 -14.46 3.62 29.47
C LEU A 192 -14.43 5.13 29.82
N ALA A 193 -14.23 5.99 28.82
CA ALA A 193 -14.16 7.44 29.03
C ALA A 193 -15.48 8.01 29.58
N HIS A 194 -16.63 7.53 29.08
CA HIS A 194 -17.95 7.89 29.61
C HIS A 194 -18.13 7.41 31.06
N THR A 195 -17.68 6.20 31.38
CA THR A 195 -17.74 5.63 32.73
C THR A 195 -16.92 6.46 33.71
N ILE A 196 -15.67 6.80 33.36
CA ILE A 196 -14.80 7.66 34.18
C ILE A 196 -15.45 9.02 34.42
N ASN A 197 -15.98 9.66 33.39
CA ASN A 197 -16.66 10.96 33.52
C ASN A 197 -17.92 10.89 34.40
N ALA A 198 -18.73 9.83 34.26
CA ALA A 198 -19.92 9.64 35.07
C ALA A 198 -19.57 9.44 36.55
N LEU A 199 -18.58 8.60 36.85
CA LEU A 199 -18.11 8.37 38.21
C LEU A 199 -17.50 9.63 38.84
N ALA A 200 -16.74 10.42 38.08
CA ALA A 200 -16.22 11.71 38.53
C ALA A 200 -17.34 12.73 38.83
N THR A 201 -18.43 12.69 38.05
CA THR A 201 -19.59 13.57 38.27
C THR A 201 -20.36 13.19 39.53
N LEU A 202 -20.53 11.87 39.79
CA LEU A 202 -21.31 11.36 40.92
C LEU A 202 -20.51 11.32 42.23
N GLY A 203 -19.23 10.96 42.17
CA GLY A 203 -18.36 10.73 43.33
C GLY A 203 -17.42 11.90 43.66
N GLY A 204 -17.49 13.00 42.89
CA GLY A 204 -16.56 14.12 42.97
C GLY A 204 -15.34 13.96 42.07
N GLU A 205 -14.88 15.07 41.48
CA GLU A 205 -13.88 15.03 40.41
C GLU A 205 -12.45 14.76 40.90
N ALA A 206 -12.15 15.11 42.15
CA ALA A 206 -10.79 15.13 42.67
C ALA A 206 -10.03 13.78 42.52
N PRO A 207 -10.62 12.60 42.82
CA PRO A 207 -9.94 11.31 42.67
C PRO A 207 -9.63 10.94 41.21
N TYR A 208 -10.41 11.44 40.24
CA TYR A 208 -10.28 11.08 38.82
C TYR A 208 -9.43 12.08 38.02
N LYS A 209 -9.11 13.24 38.60
CA LYS A 209 -8.47 14.35 37.91
C LYS A 209 -7.16 13.96 37.22
N ARG A 210 -6.31 13.17 37.90
CA ARG A 210 -5.02 12.72 37.36
C ARG A 210 -5.23 11.85 36.12
N LEU A 211 -5.98 10.77 36.25
CA LEU A 211 -6.32 9.85 35.14
C LEU A 211 -6.89 10.60 33.93
N MET A 212 -7.90 11.45 34.15
CA MET A 212 -8.54 12.20 33.05
C MET A 212 -7.58 13.18 32.38
N SER A 213 -6.70 13.84 33.14
CA SER A 213 -5.72 14.80 32.59
C SER A 213 -4.66 14.07 31.76
N SER A 214 -4.16 12.93 32.24
CA SER A 214 -3.19 12.10 31.50
C SER A 214 -3.77 11.61 30.16
N ILE A 215 -5.01 11.10 30.18
CA ILE A 215 -5.71 10.64 28.97
C ILE A 215 -5.89 11.80 27.97
N ASN A 216 -6.36 12.96 28.44
CA ASN A 216 -6.57 14.12 27.58
C ASN A 216 -5.27 14.63 26.96
N ALA A 217 -4.20 14.73 27.77
CA ALA A 217 -2.91 15.22 27.30
C ALA A 217 -2.31 14.32 26.22
N ASP A 218 -2.33 13.00 26.45
CA ASP A 218 -1.81 12.01 25.52
C ASP A 218 -2.58 12.01 24.18
N ILE A 219 -3.91 12.03 24.24
CA ILE A 219 -4.74 12.07 23.03
C ILE A 219 -4.56 13.39 22.28
N GLN A 220 -4.50 14.51 22.99
CA GLN A 220 -4.24 15.80 22.38
C GLN A 220 -2.90 15.80 21.65
N GLN A 221 -1.85 15.26 22.27
CA GLN A 221 -0.55 15.13 21.65
C GLN A 221 -0.59 14.24 20.40
N ALA A 222 -1.25 13.09 20.47
CA ALA A 222 -1.43 12.20 19.32
C ALA A 222 -2.18 12.88 18.17
N LEU A 223 -3.27 13.60 18.47
CA LEU A 223 -4.04 14.35 17.48
C LEU A 223 -3.25 15.51 16.85
N LEU A 224 -2.35 16.15 17.61
CA LEU A 224 -1.45 17.18 17.09
C LEU A 224 -0.41 16.57 16.15
N ALA A 225 0.13 15.39 16.48
CA ALA A 225 1.08 14.67 15.62
C ALA A 225 0.47 14.14 14.31
N GLU A 226 -0.86 14.03 14.23
CA GLU A 226 -1.58 13.66 12.99
C GLU A 226 -1.83 14.83 12.05
N ARG A 227 -1.70 16.07 12.54
CA ARG A 227 -1.83 17.23 11.66
C ARG A 227 -0.64 17.17 10.71
N PRO A 228 -0.84 17.20 9.38
CA PRO A 228 0.28 17.45 8.49
C PRO A 228 0.95 18.70 9.01
N GLU A 229 2.28 18.69 9.16
CA GLU A 229 3.01 19.93 9.37
C GLU A 229 2.46 20.88 8.34
N THR A 230 1.68 21.89 8.76
CA THR A 230 1.38 23.00 7.90
C THR A 230 2.75 23.43 7.48
N LYS A 231 3.10 23.19 6.20
CA LYS A 231 4.31 23.68 5.56
C LYS A 231 4.61 24.99 6.28
N LYS A 232 5.73 25.07 7.02
CA LYS A 232 6.21 26.37 7.48
C LYS A 232 5.99 27.26 6.28
N LYS A 233 5.07 28.23 6.39
CA LYS A 233 4.92 29.21 5.33
C LYS A 233 6.29 29.87 5.37
N GLU A 234 7.17 29.46 4.46
CA GLU A 234 8.33 30.26 4.13
C GLU A 234 7.75 31.67 3.96
N PRO A 235 8.26 32.66 4.72
CA PRO A 235 7.77 34.01 4.58
C PRO A 235 7.83 34.33 3.09
N LYS A 236 6.65 34.54 2.48
CA LYS A 236 6.59 34.92 1.08
C LYS A 236 7.46 36.15 0.97
N GLU A 237 8.55 36.05 0.22
CA GLU A 237 9.32 37.22 -0.18
C GLU A 237 8.31 38.25 -0.71
N PRO A 238 8.40 39.52 -0.24
CA PRO A 238 7.47 40.54 -0.69
C PRO A 238 7.56 40.63 -2.21
N LYS A 239 6.44 40.37 -2.89
CA LYS A 239 6.36 40.56 -4.33
C LYS A 239 6.73 42.01 -4.63
N GLU A 240 7.76 42.20 -5.44
CA GLU A 240 8.12 43.51 -5.99
C GLU A 240 6.86 44.17 -6.61
N PRO A 241 6.63 45.48 -6.36
CA PRO A 241 5.51 46.18 -6.95
C PRO A 241 5.64 46.17 -8.48
N LYS A 242 4.57 45.76 -9.17
CA LYS A 242 4.48 45.86 -10.63
C LYS A 242 4.69 47.32 -11.06
N GLN A 243 5.65 47.56 -11.94
CA GLN A 243 5.84 48.86 -12.59
C GLN A 243 4.54 49.30 -13.30
N PRO A 244 4.12 50.57 -13.16
CA PRO A 244 2.95 51.10 -13.86
C PRO A 244 3.15 51.07 -15.38
N LYS A 245 2.09 50.68 -16.12
CA LYS A 245 2.07 50.75 -17.58
C LYS A 245 2.17 52.21 -18.05
N GLU A 246 3.04 52.47 -19.01
CA GLU A 246 3.17 53.77 -19.67
C GLU A 246 1.86 54.19 -20.36
N PRO A 247 1.46 55.48 -20.30
CA PRO A 247 0.23 55.99 -20.92
C PRO A 247 0.34 56.02 -22.45
N LYS A 248 -0.73 55.59 -23.14
CA LYS A 248 -0.86 55.70 -24.60
C LYS A 248 -0.98 57.16 -25.03
N GLU A 249 -0.20 57.55 -26.04
CA GLU A 249 -0.29 58.88 -26.66
C GLU A 249 -1.63 59.13 -27.40
N PRO A 250 -2.11 60.38 -27.47
CA PRO A 250 -3.44 60.72 -27.98
C PRO A 250 -3.54 60.73 -29.51
N LYS A 251 -4.70 60.29 -30.03
CA LYS A 251 -5.06 60.25 -31.45
C LYS A 251 -5.17 61.64 -32.07
N THR A 252 -4.60 61.83 -33.25
CA THR A 252 -4.85 62.98 -34.12
C THR A 252 -6.17 62.81 -34.92
N PRO A 253 -6.99 63.88 -35.13
CA PRO A 253 -8.31 63.79 -35.77
C PRO A 253 -8.29 63.68 -37.31
N LYS A 254 -9.40 63.18 -37.87
CA LYS A 254 -9.68 62.97 -39.29
C LYS A 254 -10.09 64.25 -40.03
N ASP A 255 -9.78 64.31 -41.33
CA ASP A 255 -10.34 65.26 -42.31
C ASP A 255 -11.09 64.52 -43.46
N PRO A 256 -11.99 65.19 -44.22
CA PRO A 256 -13.35 64.67 -44.47
C PRO A 256 -13.72 64.29 -45.92
N LYS A 257 -14.68 63.34 -45.99
CA LYS A 257 -15.71 62.99 -47.00
C LYS A 257 -15.57 63.40 -48.49
N GLU A 258 -15.76 62.42 -49.38
CA GLU A 258 -16.47 62.59 -50.66
C GLU A 258 -17.89 61.97 -50.60
N PRO A 259 -18.93 62.58 -51.22
CA PRO A 259 -20.31 62.10 -51.15
C PRO A 259 -20.79 61.34 -52.40
N LYS A 260 -21.49 60.23 -52.13
CA LYS A 260 -22.66 59.61 -52.80
C LYS A 260 -22.71 59.48 -54.33
N GLN A 261 -23.01 58.24 -54.75
CA GLN A 261 -24.04 58.00 -55.76
C GLN A 261 -24.83 56.72 -55.40
N PRO A 262 -26.16 56.78 -55.18
CA PRO A 262 -27.03 55.61 -55.16
C PRO A 262 -27.68 55.39 -56.53
N ASP A 263 -28.01 54.13 -56.84
CA ASP A 263 -29.15 53.64 -57.66
C ASP A 263 -28.75 52.28 -58.27
N THR A 264 -29.57 51.25 -58.46
CA THR A 264 -30.87 50.75 -58.00
C THR A 264 -30.85 49.29 -58.48
N PRO A 265 -31.52 48.33 -57.81
CA PRO A 265 -31.60 46.95 -58.28
C PRO A 265 -32.68 46.81 -59.37
N LYS A 266 -32.42 46.00 -60.39
CA LYS A 266 -33.47 45.39 -61.23
C LYS A 266 -33.07 43.98 -61.64
N ASP A 267 -33.93 43.06 -61.19
CA ASP A 267 -34.23 41.68 -61.61
C ASP A 267 -33.10 40.66 -61.82
#